data_AF-A0A7S4WAN0-F1
#
_entry.id   AF-A0A7S4WAN0-F1
#
_cell.length_a   1.000
_cell.length_b   1.000
_cell.length_c   1.000
_cell.angle_alpha   90.00
_cell.angle_beta   90.00
_cell.angle_gamma   90.00
#
_symmetry.space_group_name_H-M   'P 1'
#
loop_
_entity.id
_entity.type
_entity.pdbx_description
1 polymer ?
#
loop_
_entity_poly.entity_id
_entity_poly.type
_entity_poly.pdbx_seq_one_letter_code
_entity_poly.pdbx_strand_id
1 'polypeptide(L)'
;RLKEQPSLGTPPPAVCATAFCIMATVFPADQAIVVGGGLAGMSAANTVLENGGRGILLDKSSFCGGNSTKATSGINGAATKTQKAKGIEDSVDLFTSDTLKGGAKKPDVVKVLCGNSGADVDWLMDKFSLDLSLVARLGGHSAPRTHRGKERFPGMTITYALIQMVEKISERSDRAKIVTK
;
A
#
# COMPACT_ATOMS: atom_id res chain seq x y z
N ARG A 1 10.12 -84.47 13.17
CA ARG A 1 11.58 -84.38 13.35
C ARG A 1 11.88 -82.93 13.72
N LEU A 2 12.42 -82.70 14.92
CA LEU A 2 12.74 -81.38 15.49
C LEU A 2 13.74 -80.58 14.63
N LYS A 3 13.81 -79.27 14.96
CA LYS A 3 14.83 -78.24 14.64
C LYS A 3 14.44 -77.36 13.43
N GLU A 4 14.45 -76.02 13.46
CA GLU A 4 15.21 -75.02 14.24
C GLU A 4 14.41 -73.71 14.42
N GLN A 5 14.63 -73.01 15.54
CA GLN A 5 14.39 -71.56 15.63
C GLN A 5 15.68 -70.81 15.26
N PRO A 6 15.57 -69.62 14.62
CA PRO A 6 16.57 -68.57 14.80
C PRO A 6 15.98 -67.29 15.41
N SER A 7 16.59 -66.92 16.53
CA SER A 7 16.87 -65.59 17.11
C SER A 7 15.87 -64.43 16.94
N LEU A 8 15.36 -63.99 18.10
CA LEU A 8 14.79 -62.67 18.36
C LEU A 8 15.78 -61.57 17.92
N GLY A 9 15.46 -60.87 16.84
CA GLY A 9 16.09 -59.59 16.50
C GLY A 9 15.37 -58.46 17.24
N THR A 10 16.12 -57.62 17.95
CA THR A 10 15.58 -56.39 18.56
C THR A 10 15.11 -55.42 17.48
N PRO A 11 13.95 -54.75 17.63
CA PRO A 11 13.53 -53.73 16.67
C PRO A 11 14.51 -52.53 16.70
N PRO A 12 14.73 -51.85 15.57
CA PRO A 12 15.54 -50.64 15.55
C PRO A 12 14.88 -49.54 16.43
N PRO A 13 15.67 -48.63 17.03
CA PRO A 13 15.10 -47.55 17.82
C PRO A 13 14.25 -46.66 16.93
N ALA A 14 13.04 -46.34 17.39
CA ALA A 14 12.19 -45.37 16.74
C ALA A 14 12.90 -44.01 16.71
N VAL A 15 13.31 -43.57 15.52
CA VAL A 15 13.80 -42.21 15.32
C VAL A 15 12.58 -41.30 15.43
N CYS A 16 12.39 -40.72 16.61
CA CYS A 16 11.46 -39.62 16.80
C CYS A 16 11.96 -38.46 15.94
N ALA A 17 11.34 -38.27 14.77
CA ALA A 17 11.55 -37.09 13.96
C ALA A 17 10.98 -35.89 14.74
N THR A 18 11.83 -35.25 15.55
CA THR A 18 11.57 -33.91 16.06
C THR A 18 11.48 -32.99 14.86
N ALA A 19 10.25 -32.73 14.41
CA ALA A 19 9.97 -31.65 13.50
C ALA A 19 10.43 -30.36 14.18
N PHE A 20 11.60 -29.86 13.80
CA PHE A 20 12.03 -28.52 14.12
C PHE A 20 11.06 -27.58 13.41
N CYS A 21 9.99 -27.22 14.10
CA CYS A 21 9.14 -26.12 13.70
C CYS A 21 10.03 -24.89 13.77
N ILE A 22 10.52 -24.41 12.62
CA ILE A 22 11.22 -23.13 12.52
C ILE A 22 10.17 -22.08 12.86
N MET A 23 10.02 -21.80 14.16
CA MET A 23 9.30 -20.63 14.62
C MET A 23 10.04 -19.43 14.03
N ALA A 24 9.37 -18.67 13.17
CA ALA A 24 9.87 -17.39 12.72
C ALA A 24 10.24 -16.58 13.96
N THR A 25 11.53 -16.38 14.18
CA THR A 25 12.03 -15.53 15.26
C THR A 25 11.61 -14.11 14.91
N VAL A 26 10.54 -13.63 15.53
CA VAL A 26 10.18 -12.22 15.47
C VAL A 26 11.23 -11.50 16.29
N PHE A 27 12.27 -11.02 15.61
CA PHE A 27 13.15 -10.03 16.21
C PHE A 27 12.30 -8.80 16.55
N PRO A 28 12.38 -8.24 17.76
CA PRO A 28 11.80 -6.94 18.02
C PRO A 28 12.48 -5.95 17.08
N ALA A 29 11.76 -5.58 16.02
CA ALA A 29 12.21 -4.64 15.02
C ALA A 29 11.40 -3.35 15.19
N ASP A 30 12.03 -2.33 15.75
CA ASP A 30 11.40 -1.01 15.98
C ASP A 30 11.39 -0.14 14.71
N GLN A 31 11.65 -0.74 13.55
CA GLN A 31 11.87 -0.06 12.28
C GLN A 31 11.19 -0.81 11.13
N ALA A 32 10.33 -0.09 10.40
CA ALA A 32 9.73 -0.57 9.16
C ALA A 32 10.71 -0.38 7.99
N ILE A 33 10.74 -1.36 7.08
CA ILE A 33 11.47 -1.23 5.81
C ILE A 33 10.45 -1.19 4.68
N VAL A 34 10.43 -0.10 3.94
CA VAL A 34 9.58 0.10 2.78
C VAL A 34 10.42 -0.06 1.51
N VAL A 35 9.99 -0.94 0.61
CA VAL A 35 10.71 -1.22 -0.64
C VAL A 35 9.93 -0.64 -1.82
N GLY A 36 10.51 0.37 -2.46
CA GLY A 36 9.98 1.12 -3.60
C GLY A 36 9.54 2.53 -3.22
N GLY A 37 10.16 3.54 -3.83
CA GLY A 37 9.86 4.97 -3.65
C GLY A 37 8.79 5.52 -4.58
N GLY A 38 7.87 4.68 -5.06
CA GLY A 38 6.66 5.14 -5.76
C GLY A 38 5.59 5.64 -4.80
N LEU A 39 4.41 6.01 -5.32
CA LEU A 39 3.30 6.51 -4.51
C LEU A 39 2.96 5.57 -3.35
N ALA A 40 2.82 4.26 -3.61
CA ALA A 40 2.45 3.30 -2.57
C ALA A 40 3.47 3.21 -1.42
N GLY A 41 4.76 3.16 -1.74
CA GLY A 41 5.79 3.09 -0.70
C GLY A 41 5.96 4.42 0.04
N MET A 42 5.86 5.55 -0.66
CA MET A 42 5.87 6.86 0.01
C MET A 42 4.63 7.05 0.90
N SER A 43 3.45 6.58 0.49
CA SER A 43 2.26 6.55 1.35
C SER A 43 2.51 5.70 2.59
N ALA A 44 3.02 4.48 2.43
CA ALA A 44 3.33 3.59 3.56
C ALA A 44 4.34 4.22 4.53
N ALA A 45 5.42 4.82 4.01
CA ALA A 45 6.43 5.51 4.82
C ALA A 45 5.82 6.68 5.61
N ASN A 46 5.03 7.53 4.96
CA ASN A 46 4.35 8.63 5.64
C ASN A 46 3.39 8.12 6.73
N THR A 47 2.60 7.08 6.46
CA THR A 47 1.70 6.48 7.46
C THR A 47 2.47 5.96 8.68
N VAL A 48 3.61 5.28 8.49
CA VAL A 48 4.46 4.83 9.61
C VAL A 48 4.95 6.02 10.43
N LEU A 49 5.40 7.10 9.78
CA LEU A 49 5.92 8.28 10.44
C LEU A 49 4.83 9.07 11.18
N GLU A 50 3.63 9.19 10.61
CA GLU A 50 2.46 9.81 11.26
C GLU A 50 2.05 9.07 12.54
N ASN A 51 2.22 7.74 12.56
CA ASN A 51 1.93 6.91 13.73
C ASN A 51 3.09 6.81 14.73
N GLY A 52 4.09 7.69 14.65
CA GLY A 52 5.22 7.73 15.60
C GLY A 52 6.32 6.69 15.33
N GLY A 53 6.17 5.86 14.29
CA GLY A 53 7.14 4.83 13.95
C GLY A 53 8.43 5.37 13.32
N ARG A 54 9.35 4.45 13.04
CA ARG A 54 10.59 4.69 12.28
C ARG A 54 10.58 3.86 11.00
N GLY A 55 11.10 4.43 9.92
CA GLY A 55 11.07 3.79 8.61
C GLY A 55 12.34 4.02 7.80
N ILE A 56 12.81 2.98 7.10
CA ILE A 56 13.77 3.11 6.01
C ILE A 56 13.04 2.83 4.71
N LEU A 57 13.15 3.74 3.74
CA LEU A 57 12.66 3.53 2.39
C LEU A 57 13.83 3.22 1.47
N LEU A 58 13.71 2.14 0.70
CA LEU A 58 14.69 1.70 -0.28
C LEU A 58 14.12 1.87 -1.68
N ASP A 59 14.85 2.52 -2.58
CA ASP A 59 14.56 2.49 -4.01
C ASP A 59 15.81 2.03 -4.78
N LYS A 60 15.59 1.29 -5.86
CA LYS A 60 16.66 0.80 -6.74
C LYS A 60 17.11 1.83 -7.77
N SER A 61 16.36 2.92 -7.91
CA SER A 61 16.62 4.02 -8.83
C SER A 61 17.21 5.20 -8.10
N SER A 62 18.00 5.99 -8.81
CA SER A 62 18.66 7.19 -8.28
C SER A 62 17.68 8.22 -7.72
N PHE A 63 16.45 8.23 -8.23
CA PHE A 63 15.36 9.10 -7.79
C PHE A 63 14.09 8.28 -7.53
N CYS A 64 13.40 8.64 -6.45
CA CYS A 64 12.08 8.09 -6.12
C CYS A 64 11.00 8.62 -7.08
N GLY A 65 9.87 7.91 -7.15
CA GLY A 65 8.65 8.33 -7.82
C GLY A 65 8.06 7.27 -8.74
N GLY A 66 8.91 6.49 -9.41
CA GLY A 66 8.50 5.36 -10.26
C GLY A 66 7.50 5.75 -11.37
N ASN A 67 6.55 4.87 -11.67
CA ASN A 67 5.50 5.16 -12.66
C ASN A 67 4.44 6.14 -12.14
N SER A 68 4.33 6.32 -10.82
CA SER A 68 3.31 7.18 -10.22
C SER A 68 3.45 8.64 -10.65
N THR A 69 4.69 9.12 -10.85
CA THR A 69 4.95 10.48 -11.35
C THR A 69 4.47 10.72 -12.77
N LYS A 70 4.27 9.64 -13.56
CA LYS A 70 3.81 9.70 -14.95
C LYS A 70 2.28 9.68 -15.06
N ALA A 71 1.54 9.48 -13.97
CA ALA A 71 0.09 9.43 -14.01
C ALA A 71 -0.50 10.83 -14.30
N THR A 72 -1.40 10.91 -15.28
CA THR A 72 -1.92 12.18 -15.81
C THR A 72 -3.37 12.48 -15.46
N SER A 73 -4.19 11.45 -15.23
CA SER A 73 -5.64 11.63 -15.11
C SER A 73 -6.11 12.12 -13.73
N GLY A 74 -5.49 11.62 -12.66
CA GLY A 74 -5.88 11.90 -11.27
C GLY A 74 -5.99 10.63 -10.42
N ILE A 75 -6.57 10.77 -9.23
CA ILE A 75 -6.83 9.69 -8.27
C ILE A 75 -8.34 9.49 -8.10
N ASN A 76 -8.79 8.24 -8.05
CA ASN A 76 -10.21 7.95 -7.86
C ASN A 76 -10.58 7.96 -6.37
N GLY A 77 -11.67 8.65 -6.02
CA GLY A 77 -12.21 8.67 -4.66
C GLY A 77 -13.72 8.90 -4.67
N ALA A 78 -14.46 8.08 -3.95
CA ALA A 78 -15.91 8.17 -3.82
C ALA A 78 -16.33 8.76 -2.47
N ALA A 79 -17.50 9.43 -2.43
CA ALA A 79 -18.05 10.08 -1.24
C ALA A 79 -17.13 11.12 -0.56
N THR A 80 -16.21 11.70 -1.32
CA THR A 80 -15.23 12.72 -0.86
C THR A 80 -15.88 14.04 -0.45
N LYS A 81 -15.18 14.85 0.36
CA LYS A 81 -15.59 16.24 0.65
C LYS A 81 -15.77 17.07 -0.62
N THR A 82 -14.87 16.90 -1.58
CA THR A 82 -14.90 17.61 -2.88
C THR A 82 -16.13 17.26 -3.71
N GLN A 83 -16.53 15.98 -3.78
CA GLN A 83 -17.76 15.57 -4.47
C GLN A 83 -18.99 16.18 -3.80
N LYS A 84 -19.08 16.12 -2.47
CA LYS A 84 -20.18 16.71 -1.70
C LYS A 84 -20.30 18.22 -1.92
N ALA A 85 -19.19 18.95 -1.88
CA ALA A 85 -19.14 20.38 -2.13
C ALA A 85 -19.60 20.78 -3.54
N LYS A 86 -19.51 19.85 -4.51
CA LYS A 86 -19.94 20.04 -5.90
C LYS A 86 -21.31 19.46 -6.22
N GLY A 87 -22.02 18.91 -5.21
CA GLY A 87 -23.31 18.25 -5.42
C GLY A 87 -23.22 16.99 -6.29
N ILE A 88 -22.06 16.32 -6.31
CA ILE A 88 -21.86 15.08 -7.06
C ILE A 88 -22.34 13.91 -6.19
N GLU A 89 -23.37 13.22 -6.65
CA GLU A 89 -23.85 11.98 -6.04
C GLU A 89 -22.99 10.79 -6.51
N ASP A 90 -22.17 10.27 -5.60
CA ASP A 90 -21.37 9.05 -5.79
C ASP A 90 -21.31 8.29 -4.46
N SER A 91 -21.06 6.99 -4.52
CA SER A 91 -21.00 6.13 -3.34
C SER A 91 -19.91 5.08 -3.46
N VAL A 92 -19.48 4.56 -2.30
CA VAL A 92 -18.54 3.44 -2.23
C VAL A 92 -19.08 2.22 -2.97
N ASP A 93 -20.38 1.94 -2.85
CA ASP A 93 -21.02 0.80 -3.52
C ASP A 93 -21.04 0.97 -5.03
N LEU A 94 -21.33 2.19 -5.51
CA LEU A 94 -21.31 2.48 -6.94
C LEU A 94 -19.89 2.33 -7.50
N PHE A 95 -18.89 2.84 -6.79
CA PHE A 95 -17.49 2.68 -7.19
C PHE A 95 -17.03 1.21 -7.14
N THR A 96 -17.46 0.46 -6.13
CA THR A 96 -17.18 -0.99 -6.02
C THR A 96 -17.77 -1.75 -7.20
N SER A 97 -19.03 -1.49 -7.53
CA SER A 97 -19.72 -2.10 -8.68
C SER A 97 -19.00 -1.77 -10.00
N ASP A 98 -18.66 -0.51 -10.24
CA ASP A 98 -17.91 -0.09 -11.43
C ASP A 98 -16.56 -0.79 -11.54
N THR A 99 -15.85 -0.93 -10.42
CA THR A 99 -14.52 -1.57 -10.36
C THR A 99 -14.60 -3.06 -10.65
N LEU A 100 -15.58 -3.77 -10.09
CA LEU A 100 -15.82 -5.18 -10.37
C LEU A 100 -16.23 -5.39 -11.83
N LYS A 101 -17.14 -4.56 -12.35
CA LYS A 101 -17.56 -4.58 -13.76
C LYS A 101 -16.39 -4.29 -14.71
N GLY A 102 -15.44 -3.46 -14.30
CA GLY A 102 -14.20 -3.17 -15.03
C GLY A 102 -13.21 -4.33 -15.11
N GLY A 103 -13.46 -5.46 -14.44
CA GLY A 103 -12.67 -6.68 -14.54
C GLY A 103 -11.79 -7.00 -13.33
N ALA A 104 -11.99 -6.31 -12.20
CA ALA A 104 -11.28 -6.63 -10.97
C ALA A 104 -11.69 -8.03 -10.45
N LYS A 105 -10.70 -8.89 -10.17
CA LYS A 105 -10.91 -10.31 -9.81
C LYS A 105 -10.85 -10.61 -8.31
N LYS A 106 -10.57 -9.61 -7.47
CA LYS A 106 -10.37 -9.76 -6.02
C LYS A 106 -11.33 -8.84 -5.25
N PRO A 107 -12.58 -9.28 -4.98
CA PRO A 107 -13.60 -8.43 -4.35
C PRO A 107 -13.23 -7.90 -2.96
N ASP A 108 -12.47 -8.69 -2.20
CA ASP A 108 -11.89 -8.32 -0.90
C ASP A 108 -10.97 -7.10 -1.00
N VAL A 109 -10.09 -7.09 -2.00
CA VAL A 109 -9.19 -5.96 -2.27
C VAL A 109 -9.97 -4.76 -2.80
N VAL A 110 -10.96 -4.98 -3.68
CA VAL A 110 -11.81 -3.90 -4.21
C VAL A 110 -12.59 -3.23 -3.09
N LYS A 111 -13.12 -4.00 -2.13
CA LYS A 111 -13.82 -3.45 -0.97
C LYS A 111 -12.94 -2.50 -0.16
N VAL A 112 -11.68 -2.87 0.07
CA VAL A 112 -10.72 -2.00 0.79
C VAL A 112 -10.38 -0.76 -0.05
N LEU A 113 -10.09 -0.94 -1.34
CA LEU A 113 -9.77 0.16 -2.27
C LEU A 113 -10.90 1.20 -2.30
N CYS A 114 -12.13 0.77 -2.61
CA CYS A 114 -13.26 1.68 -2.75
C CYS A 114 -13.70 2.25 -1.39
N GLY A 115 -13.69 1.43 -0.33
CA GLY A 115 -14.09 1.84 1.02
C GLY A 115 -13.22 2.93 1.62
N ASN A 116 -11.91 2.90 1.36
CA ASN A 116 -10.98 3.90 1.89
C ASN A 116 -10.77 5.08 0.94
N SER A 117 -11.10 4.94 -0.35
CA SER A 117 -10.77 5.91 -1.40
C SER A 117 -11.17 7.36 -1.09
N GLY A 118 -12.31 7.58 -0.44
CA GLY A 118 -12.76 8.92 -0.06
C GLY A 118 -11.85 9.56 1.00
N ALA A 119 -11.55 8.80 2.05
CA ALA A 119 -10.67 9.23 3.13
C ALA A 119 -9.23 9.41 2.66
N ASP A 120 -8.77 8.57 1.73
CA ASP A 120 -7.42 8.69 1.15
C ASP A 120 -7.25 9.98 0.35
N VAL A 121 -8.26 10.36 -0.45
CA VAL A 121 -8.26 11.66 -1.16
C VAL A 121 -8.26 12.82 -0.18
N ASP A 122 -9.12 12.77 0.85
CA ASP A 122 -9.18 13.81 1.86
C ASP A 122 -7.86 13.90 2.66
N TRP A 123 -7.21 12.77 2.98
CA TRP A 123 -5.90 12.71 3.64
C TRP A 123 -4.81 13.38 2.80
N LEU A 124 -4.79 13.13 1.49
CA LEU A 124 -3.87 13.81 0.56
C LEU A 124 -4.06 15.33 0.59
N MET A 125 -5.31 15.80 0.58
CA MET A 125 -5.60 17.23 0.66
C MET A 125 -5.21 17.83 2.02
N ASP A 126 -5.61 17.19 3.12
CA ASP A 126 -5.49 17.74 4.47
C ASP A 126 -4.05 17.67 4.99
N LYS A 127 -3.30 16.58 4.73
CA LYS A 127 -1.95 16.37 5.25
C LYS A 127 -0.85 16.93 4.37
N PHE A 128 -1.05 16.91 3.05
CA PHE A 128 -0.03 17.33 2.08
C PHE A 128 -0.40 18.63 1.37
N SER A 129 -1.51 19.28 1.75
CA SER A 129 -1.99 20.53 1.14
C SER A 129 -2.14 20.43 -0.38
N LEU A 130 -2.56 19.25 -0.86
CA LEU A 130 -2.73 18.98 -2.29
C LEU A 130 -4.05 19.56 -2.80
N ASP A 131 -4.00 20.24 -3.94
CA ASP A 131 -5.22 20.61 -4.68
C ASP A 131 -5.75 19.39 -5.43
N LEU A 132 -6.86 18.84 -4.94
CA LEU A 132 -7.64 17.78 -5.59
C LEU A 132 -9.09 18.24 -5.83
N SER A 133 -9.28 19.54 -6.09
CA SER A 133 -10.60 20.16 -6.17
C SER A 133 -11.36 19.86 -7.46
N LEU A 134 -10.69 19.49 -8.56
CA LEU A 134 -11.34 19.18 -9.83
C LEU A 134 -11.72 17.70 -9.87
N VAL A 135 -12.97 17.41 -10.27
CA VAL A 135 -13.50 16.05 -10.34
C VAL A 135 -13.97 15.77 -11.76
N ALA A 136 -13.41 14.75 -12.39
CA ALA A 136 -13.76 14.31 -13.74
C ALA A 136 -14.41 12.92 -13.72
N ARG A 137 -15.19 12.64 -14.75
CA ARG A 137 -15.71 11.30 -15.05
C ARG A 137 -14.83 10.68 -16.14
N LEU A 138 -14.24 9.54 -15.85
CA LEU A 138 -13.48 8.75 -16.84
C LEU A 138 -14.31 7.55 -17.33
N GLY A 139 -13.79 6.87 -18.35
CA GLY A 139 -14.42 5.68 -18.92
C GLY A 139 -14.69 4.61 -17.85
N GLY A 140 -15.87 3.99 -17.91
CA GLY A 140 -16.29 2.94 -16.98
C GLY A 140 -16.84 3.46 -15.65
N HIS A 141 -16.78 4.77 -15.36
CA HIS A 141 -17.34 5.32 -14.13
C HIS A 141 -18.83 5.65 -14.30
N SER A 142 -19.65 5.27 -13.32
CA SER A 142 -21.06 5.66 -13.23
C SER A 142 -21.25 7.10 -12.74
N ALA A 143 -20.33 7.63 -11.93
CA ALA A 143 -20.32 9.03 -11.47
C ALA A 143 -18.91 9.68 -11.59
N PRO A 144 -18.81 11.03 -11.63
CA PRO A 144 -17.52 11.72 -11.59
C PRO A 144 -16.79 11.47 -10.27
N ARG A 145 -15.57 10.91 -10.33
CA ARG A 145 -14.81 10.54 -9.13
C ARG A 145 -13.29 10.57 -9.26
N THR A 146 -12.78 11.02 -10.40
CA THR A 146 -11.34 11.19 -10.61
C THR A 146 -10.95 12.59 -10.19
N HIS A 147 -10.28 12.69 -9.05
CA HIS A 147 -9.81 13.92 -8.43
C HIS A 147 -8.44 14.33 -8.97
N ARG A 148 -8.29 15.62 -9.26
CA ARG A 148 -7.05 16.23 -9.75
C ARG A 148 -6.99 17.71 -9.39
N GLY A 149 -5.77 18.24 -9.40
CA GLY A 149 -5.54 19.68 -9.25
C GLY A 149 -5.63 20.43 -10.57
N LYS A 150 -5.45 21.74 -10.47
CA LYS A 150 -5.27 22.64 -11.63
C LYS A 150 -3.98 22.36 -12.40
N GLU A 151 -2.99 21.79 -11.74
CA GLU A 151 -1.70 21.43 -12.33
C GLU A 151 -1.81 20.38 -13.44
N ARG A 152 -0.84 20.41 -14.36
CA ARG A 152 -0.86 19.59 -15.59
C ARG A 152 -0.59 18.10 -15.35
N PHE A 153 0.08 17.74 -14.25
CA PHE A 153 0.54 16.38 -13.96
C PHE A 153 0.20 15.93 -12.52
N PRO A 154 -1.06 15.50 -12.25
CA PRO A 154 -1.50 15.14 -10.90
C PRO A 154 -0.64 14.07 -10.22
N GLY A 155 -0.20 13.05 -10.95
CA GLY A 155 0.64 11.97 -10.41
C GLY A 155 1.99 12.47 -9.90
N MET A 156 2.61 13.40 -10.64
CA MET A 156 3.85 14.06 -10.21
C MET A 156 3.62 14.88 -8.94
N THR A 157 2.59 15.72 -8.92
CA THR A 157 2.28 16.60 -7.78
C THR A 157 2.04 15.80 -6.50
N ILE A 158 1.20 14.76 -6.56
CA ILE A 158 0.90 13.92 -5.39
C ILE A 158 2.18 13.20 -4.94
N THR A 159 2.87 12.53 -5.85
CA THR A 159 4.03 11.69 -5.49
C THR A 159 5.15 12.53 -4.89
N TYR A 160 5.44 13.72 -5.44
CA TYR A 160 6.46 14.60 -4.89
C TYR A 160 6.09 15.18 -3.52
N ALA A 161 4.83 15.53 -3.29
CA ALA A 161 4.43 16.01 -1.96
C ALA A 161 4.68 14.96 -0.88
N LEU A 162 4.43 13.69 -1.19
CA LEU A 162 4.71 12.58 -0.27
C LEU A 162 6.21 12.34 -0.08
N ILE A 163 7.01 12.45 -1.14
CA ILE A 163 8.48 12.36 -1.07
C ILE A 163 9.04 13.46 -0.17
N GLN A 164 8.64 14.71 -0.41
CA GLN A 164 9.13 15.88 0.34
C GLN A 164 8.84 15.79 1.84
N MET A 165 7.70 15.20 2.24
CA MET A 165 7.41 15.00 3.66
C MET A 165 8.38 14.02 4.31
N VAL A 166 8.67 12.88 3.66
CA VAL A 166 9.63 11.89 4.16
C VAL A 166 11.05 12.46 4.19
N GLU A 167 11.46 13.16 3.13
CA GLU A 167 12.77 13.85 3.06
C GLU A 167 12.92 14.86 4.20
N LYS A 168 11.92 15.71 4.42
CA LYS A 168 11.94 16.71 5.50
C LYS A 168 12.05 16.07 6.89
N ILE A 169 11.45 14.90 7.11
CA ILE A 169 11.58 14.16 8.37
C ILE A 169 12.98 13.52 8.47
N SER A 170 13.50 13.00 7.36
CA SER A 170 14.84 12.40 7.28
C SER A 170 15.96 13.42 7.53
N GLU A 171 15.76 14.68 7.15
CA GLU A 171 16.72 15.77 7.41
C GLU A 171 16.71 16.24 8.87
N ARG A 172 15.57 16.11 9.56
CA ARG A 172 15.35 16.66 10.91
C ARG A 172 15.47 15.62 12.02
N SER A 173 15.42 14.34 11.68
CA SER A 173 15.39 13.24 12.64
C SER A 173 15.95 11.95 12.08
N ASP A 174 16.31 11.02 12.96
CA ASP A 174 16.72 9.64 12.63
C ASP A 174 15.54 8.70 12.33
N ARG A 175 14.30 9.22 12.39
CA ARG A 175 13.07 8.42 12.24
C ARG A 175 12.82 7.99 10.81
N ALA A 176 13.35 8.70 9.82
CA ALA A 176 13.21 8.40 8.42
C ALA A 176 14.57 8.35 7.74
N LYS A 177 14.75 7.44 6.79
CA LYS A 177 15.91 7.43 5.88
C LYS A 177 15.47 6.95 4.51
N ILE A 178 15.88 7.66 3.47
CA ILE A 178 15.71 7.24 2.08
C ILE A 178 17.06 6.75 1.56
N VAL A 179 17.09 5.56 0.96
CA VAL A 179 18.27 4.97 0.34
C VAL A 179 17.93 4.67 -1.11
N THR A 180 18.60 5.38 -2.01
CA THR A 180 18.54 5.17 -3.46
C THR A 180 19.85 4.58 -3.97
N LYS A 181 19.82 3.90 -5.12
CA LYS A 181 21.01 3.35 -5.81
C LYS A 181 20.93 3.58 -7.30
#